data_AF-A0A2P7TQ65-F1
#
_entry.id   AF-A0A2P7TQ65-F1
#
_cell.length_a   1.000
_cell.length_b   1.000
_cell.length_c   1.000
_cell.angle_alpha   90.00
_cell.angle_beta   90.00
_cell.angle_gamma   90.00
#
_symmetry.space_group_name_H-M   'P 1'
#
loop_
_entity.id
_entity.type
_entity.pdbx_description
1 polymer ?
#
loop_
_entity_poly.entity_id
_entity_poly.type
_entity_poly.pdbx_seq_one_letter_code
_entity_poly.pdbx_strand_id
1 'polypeptide(L)'
;MNVTQQDSWLNGIIAGCSGPVVTFALLKGIEWILKQTYMPDDWPGFSIKFMLIVSLLGNIALVKVFDRQEREYSVRGLIAVTLVLALSITFYFYNPFSLH
;
A
#
# COMPACT_ATOMS: atom_id res chain seq x y z
N MET A 1 -0.40 -20.35 27.50
CA MET A 1 -1.50 -20.32 26.52
C MET A 1 -0.90 -19.97 25.17
N ASN A 2 -0.71 -20.96 24.30
CA ASN A 2 -0.42 -20.66 22.90
C ASN A 2 -1.69 -20.06 22.31
N VAL A 3 -1.70 -18.74 22.12
CA VAL A 3 -2.65 -18.12 21.20
C VAL A 3 -2.27 -18.68 19.84
N THR A 4 -2.94 -19.74 19.43
CA THR A 4 -2.87 -20.25 18.06
C THR A 4 -3.32 -19.12 17.17
N GLN A 5 -2.35 -18.35 16.66
CA GLN A 5 -2.62 -17.40 15.60
C GLN A 5 -3.09 -18.25 14.41
N GLN A 6 -4.41 -18.38 14.28
CA GLN A 6 -5.01 -19.04 13.13
C GLN A 6 -4.59 -18.24 11.91
N ASP A 7 -3.67 -18.83 11.15
CA ASP A 7 -3.36 -18.33 9.83
C ASP A 7 -4.64 -18.38 9.00
N SER A 8 -5.06 -17.22 8.52
CA SER A 8 -6.31 -17.06 7.81
C SER A 8 -6.09 -16.11 6.65
N TRP A 9 -6.62 -16.51 5.50
CA TRP A 9 -6.62 -15.70 4.30
C TRP A 9 -7.22 -14.30 4.53
N LEU A 10 -8.20 -14.18 5.44
CA LEU A 10 -8.81 -12.90 5.81
C LEU A 10 -7.81 -11.93 6.48
N ASN A 11 -6.90 -12.45 7.32
CA ASN A 11 -5.86 -11.64 7.95
C ASN A 11 -4.91 -11.07 6.88
N GLY A 12 -4.61 -11.87 5.87
CA GLY A 12 -3.89 -11.45 4.68
C GLY A 12 -4.55 -10.30 3.94
N ILE A 13 -5.86 -10.38 3.72
CA ILE A 13 -6.65 -9.33 3.05
C ILE A 13 -6.61 -8.04 3.85
N ILE A 14 -6.91 -8.11 5.15
CA ILE A 14 -6.94 -6.94 6.03
C ILE A 14 -5.57 -6.25 6.05
N ALA A 15 -4.50 -7.04 6.16
CA ALA A 15 -3.13 -6.53 6.11
C ALA A 15 -2.78 -5.93 4.73
N GLY A 16 -3.19 -6.58 3.65
CA GLY A 16 -2.97 -6.11 2.27
C GLY A 16 -3.70 -4.81 1.96
N CYS A 17 -4.84 -4.53 2.60
CA CYS A 17 -5.56 -3.26 2.52
C CYS A 17 -4.95 -2.20 3.45
N SER A 18 -4.54 -2.58 4.66
CA SER A 18 -4.04 -1.62 5.65
C SER A 18 -2.64 -1.13 5.33
N GLY A 19 -1.78 -1.98 4.76
CA GLY A 19 -0.42 -1.61 4.37
C GLY A 19 -0.36 -0.37 3.49
N PRO A 20 -1.04 -0.33 2.33
CA PRO A 20 -1.01 0.84 1.45
C PRO A 20 -1.66 2.06 2.09
N VAL A 21 -2.72 1.90 2.87
CA VAL A 21 -3.36 3.03 3.58
C VAL A 21 -2.38 3.66 4.57
N VAL A 22 -1.69 2.85 5.38
CA VAL A 22 -0.71 3.33 6.36
C VAL A 22 0.48 3.97 5.65
N THR A 23 1.04 3.32 4.63
CA THR A 23 2.18 3.88 3.88
C THR A 23 1.81 5.18 3.16
N PHE A 24 0.61 5.27 2.58
CA PHE A 24 0.12 6.51 1.98
C PHE A 24 -0.01 7.64 3.00
N ALA A 25 -0.58 7.36 4.18
CA ALA A 25 -0.69 8.33 5.27
C ALA A 25 0.70 8.83 5.73
N LEU A 26 1.68 7.93 5.84
CA LEU A 26 3.06 8.27 6.15
C LEU A 26 3.68 9.19 5.08
N LEU A 27 3.49 8.88 3.79
CA LEU A 27 3.98 9.72 2.70
C LEU A 27 3.35 11.11 2.71
N LYS A 28 2.04 11.21 3.00
CA LYS A 28 1.36 12.50 3.18
C LYS A 28 1.89 13.28 4.38
N GLY A 29 2.21 12.60 5.48
CA GLY A 29 2.86 13.23 6.63
C GLY A 29 4.25 13.78 6.28
N ILE A 30 5.05 12.99 5.56
CA ILE A 30 6.38 13.41 5.07
C ILE A 30 6.26 14.61 4.12
N GLU A 31 5.33 14.57 3.17
CA GLU A 31 5.04 15.69 2.27
C GLU A 31 4.70 16.96 3.05
N TRP A 32 3.85 16.84 4.06
CA TRP A 32 3.44 17.97 4.88
C TRP A 32 4.62 18.59 5.65
N ILE A 33 5.47 17.77 6.29
CA ILE A 33 6.67 18.25 7.00
C ILE A 33 7.63 18.92 6.02
N LEU A 34 7.91 18.29 4.87
CA LEU A 34 8.82 18.83 3.85
C LEU A 34 8.33 20.18 3.34
N LYS A 35 7.04 20.31 3.09
CA LYS A 35 6.44 21.57 2.63
C LYS A 35 6.54 22.67 3.69
N GLN A 36 6.40 22.34 4.97
CA GLN A 36 6.51 23.34 6.04
C GLN A 36 7.95 23.74 6.38
N THR A 37 8.89 22.80 6.33
CA THR A 37 10.24 23.01 6.88
C THR A 37 11.30 23.29 5.82
N TYR A 38 11.19 22.69 4.63
CA TYR A 38 12.30 22.63 3.66
C TYR A 38 11.98 23.16 2.27
N MET A 39 10.73 23.09 1.81
CA MET A 39 10.32 23.53 0.47
C MET A 39 9.02 24.36 0.50
N PRO A 40 9.02 25.53 1.15
CA PRO A 40 7.81 26.28 1.42
C PRO A 40 7.17 26.95 0.19
N ASP A 41 7.96 27.42 -0.77
CA ASP A 41 7.44 28.46 -1.67
C ASP A 41 6.86 28.00 -3.02
N ASP A 42 7.16 26.80 -3.53
CA ASP A 42 6.61 26.39 -4.85
C ASP A 42 6.53 24.86 -5.06
N TRP A 43 6.71 24.05 -4.03
CA TRP A 43 6.67 22.60 -4.22
C TRP A 43 5.22 22.08 -4.31
N PRO A 44 4.81 21.47 -5.44
CA PRO A 44 3.45 20.95 -5.61
C PRO A 44 3.18 19.69 -4.77
N GLY A 45 4.17 19.17 -4.05
CA GLY A 45 4.08 17.92 -3.30
C GLY A 45 4.44 16.71 -4.16
N PHE A 46 4.20 15.52 -3.62
CA PHE A 46 4.38 14.29 -4.37
C PHE A 46 3.21 14.08 -5.33
N SER A 47 3.50 13.53 -6.52
CA SER A 47 2.45 13.09 -7.43
C SER A 47 1.60 12.00 -6.78
N ILE A 48 0.28 12.08 -6.95
CA ILE A 48 -0.66 11.05 -6.46
C ILE A 48 -0.29 9.66 -7.01
N LYS A 49 0.12 9.58 -8.29
CA LYS A 49 0.59 8.33 -8.90
C LYS A 49 1.78 7.74 -8.15
N PHE A 50 2.75 8.58 -7.81
CA PHE A 50 3.93 8.17 -7.06
C PHE A 50 3.54 7.67 -5.67
N MET A 51 2.71 8.43 -4.93
CA MET A 51 2.28 8.02 -3.59
C MET A 51 1.52 6.70 -3.60
N LEU A 52 0.63 6.49 -4.58
CA LEU A 52 -0.12 5.24 -4.70
C LEU A 52 0.79 4.05 -5.01
N ILE A 53 1.74 4.18 -5.95
CA ILE A 53 2.69 3.11 -6.28
C ILE A 53 3.56 2.77 -5.06
N VAL A 54 4.16 3.78 -4.41
CA VAL A 54 5.02 3.56 -3.23
C VAL A 54 4.22 2.99 -2.07
N SER A 55 2.97 3.43 -1.88
CA SER A 55 2.09 2.86 -0.86
C SER A 55 1.84 1.38 -1.08
N LEU A 56 1.65 0.97 -2.33
CA LEU A 56 1.44 -0.43 -2.68
C LEU A 56 2.70 -1.27 -2.47
N LEU A 57 3.89 -0.70 -2.72
CA LEU A 57 5.17 -1.34 -2.39
C LEU A 57 5.36 -1.54 -0.88
N GLY A 58 4.66 -0.77 -0.03
CA GLY A 58 4.61 -0.98 1.42
C GLY A 58 4.19 -2.41 1.80
N ASN A 59 3.39 -3.08 0.97
CA ASN A 59 2.99 -4.47 1.19
C ASN A 59 4.15 -5.47 1.11
N ILE A 60 5.28 -5.13 0.47
CA ILE A 60 6.48 -5.99 0.46
C ILE A 60 7.01 -6.19 1.89
N ALA A 61 6.94 -5.17 2.74
CA ALA A 61 7.35 -5.28 4.13
C ALA A 61 6.46 -6.28 4.89
N LEU A 62 5.15 -6.21 4.68
CA LEU A 62 4.17 -7.12 5.29
C LEU A 62 4.33 -8.56 4.78
N VAL A 63 4.62 -8.75 3.49
CA VAL A 63 4.96 -10.08 2.94
C VAL A 63 6.14 -10.67 3.70
N LYS A 64 7.24 -9.92 3.86
CA LYS A 64 8.42 -10.41 4.60
C LYS A 64 8.11 -10.74 6.07
N VAL A 65 7.22 -9.99 6.71
CA VAL A 65 6.81 -10.26 8.09
C VAL A 65 6.00 -11.55 8.18
N PHE A 66 5.05 -11.77 7.27
CA PHE A 66 4.23 -13.00 7.27
C PHE A 66 4.99 -14.24 6.80
N ASP A 67 5.92 -14.07 5.86
CA ASP A 67 6.83 -15.13 5.41
C ASP A 67 7.69 -15.63 6.58
N ARG A 68 8.28 -14.73 7.37
CA ARG A 68 9.01 -15.07 8.61
C ARG A 68 8.15 -15.70 9.70
N GLN A 69 6.83 -15.52 9.65
CA GLN A 69 5.87 -16.11 10.60
C GLN A 69 5.27 -17.42 10.07
N GLU A 70 5.72 -17.91 8.91
CA GLU A 70 5.20 -19.12 8.26
C GLU A 70 3.69 -19.06 8.00
N ARG A 71 3.15 -17.86 7.73
CA ARG A 71 1.71 -17.60 7.50
C ARG A 71 1.34 -17.60 6.02
N GLU A 72 1.45 -18.76 5.40
CA GLU A 72 1.24 -18.91 3.95
C GLU A 72 -0.15 -18.45 3.47
N TYR A 73 -1.22 -18.73 4.21
CA TYR A 73 -2.58 -18.35 3.81
C TYR A 73 -2.77 -16.83 3.87
N SER A 74 -2.22 -16.19 4.90
CA SER A 74 -2.19 -14.73 5.01
C SER A 74 -1.38 -14.09 3.86
N VAL A 75 -0.23 -14.66 3.49
CA VAL A 75 0.57 -14.17 2.35
C VAL A 75 -0.23 -14.23 1.04
N ARG A 76 -0.95 -15.32 0.79
CA ARG A 76 -1.81 -15.45 -0.40
C ARG A 76 -2.91 -14.38 -0.44
N GLY A 77 -3.55 -14.11 0.69
CA GLY A 77 -4.57 -13.05 0.80
C GLY A 77 -4.01 -11.66 0.57
N LEU A 78 -2.84 -11.39 1.12
CA LEU A 78 -2.13 -10.13 0.94
C LEU A 78 -1.74 -9.92 -0.53
N ILE A 79 -1.15 -10.93 -1.18
CA ILE A 79 -0.77 -10.85 -2.60
C ILE A 79 -2.01 -10.63 -3.48
N ALA A 80 -3.09 -11.39 -3.24
CA ALA A 80 -4.33 -11.24 -4.00
C ALA A 80 -4.88 -9.81 -3.93
N VAL A 81 -4.96 -9.23 -2.73
CA VAL A 81 -5.40 -7.84 -2.55
C VAL A 81 -4.43 -6.85 -3.19
N THR A 82 -3.12 -7.07 -3.06
CA THR A 82 -2.10 -6.20 -3.65
C THR A 82 -2.24 -6.15 -5.17
N LEU A 83 -2.51 -7.29 -5.82
CA LEU A 83 -2.76 -7.35 -7.25
C LEU A 83 -4.06 -6.64 -7.65
N VAL A 84 -5.14 -6.82 -6.89
CA VAL A 84 -6.42 -6.13 -7.12
C VAL A 84 -6.25 -4.61 -7.00
N LEU A 85 -5.54 -4.14 -5.97
CA LEU A 85 -5.24 -2.71 -5.79
C LEU A 85 -4.33 -2.18 -6.90
N ALA A 86 -3.32 -2.94 -7.31
CA ALA A 86 -2.42 -2.56 -8.42
C ALA A 86 -3.22 -2.39 -9.72
N LEU A 87 -4.07 -3.37 -10.04
CA LEU A 87 -4.96 -3.29 -11.20
C LEU A 87 -5.92 -2.10 -11.08
N SER A 88 -6.50 -1.86 -9.90
CA SER A 88 -7.41 -0.74 -9.67
C SER A 88 -6.72 0.61 -9.92
N ILE A 89 -5.48 0.77 -9.46
CA ILE A 89 -4.66 1.96 -9.72
C ILE A 89 -4.32 2.06 -11.21
N THR A 90 -3.94 0.95 -11.85
CA THR A 90 -3.67 0.92 -13.28
C THR A 90 -4.91 1.34 -14.07
N PHE A 91 -6.09 0.77 -13.83
CA PHE A 91 -7.33 1.13 -14.50
C PHE A 91 -7.80 2.56 -14.19
N TYR A 92 -7.54 3.07 -12.99
CA TYR A 92 -7.89 4.45 -12.65
C TYR A 92 -7.06 5.47 -13.46
N PHE A 93 -5.78 5.18 -13.72
CA PHE A 93 -4.91 6.08 -14.49
C PHE A 93 -4.78 5.73 -15.97
N TYR A 94 -5.06 4.48 -16.34
CA TYR A 94 -5.19 4.03 -17.71
C TYR A 94 -6.58 4.46 -18.15
N ASN A 95 -6.65 5.54 -18.89
CA ASN A 95 -7.89 6.13 -19.36
C ASN A 95 -8.15 5.65 -20.81
N PRO A 96 -8.75 4.45 -21.04
CA PRO A 96 -9.10 4.01 -22.40
C PRO A 96 -10.25 4.82 -23.01
N PHE A 97 -10.95 5.64 -22.20
CA PHE A 97 -12.00 6.56 -22.64
C PHE A 97 -11.51 8.01 -22.80
N SER A 98 -10.20 8.23 -22.80
CA SER A 98 -9.58 9.39 -23.45
C SER A 98 -9.65 9.23 -24.98
N LEU A 99 -10.85 9.00 -25.52
CA LEU A 99 -11.14 8.98 -26.93
C LEU A 99 -11.95 10.25 -27.23
N HIS A 100 -11.23 11.20 -27.83
CA HIS A 100 -11.66 12.50 -28.37
C HIS A 100 -11.97 13.65 -27.40
#